data_AF-A0A0G4FUE5-F1
#
_entry.id   AF-A0A0G4FUE5-F1
#
_cell.length_a   1.000
_cell.length_b   1.000
_cell.length_c   1.000
_cell.angle_alpha   90.00
_cell.angle_beta   90.00
_cell.angle_gamma   90.00
#
_symmetry.space_group_name_H-M   'P 1'
#
loop_
_entity.id
_entity.type
_entity.pdbx_description
1 polymer ?
#
loop_
_entity_poly.entity_id
_entity_poly.type
_entity_poly.pdbx_seq_one_letter_code
_entity_poly.pdbx_strand_id
1 'polypeptide(L)'
;MRTKRKGLAKAKKEGKEFNRYTSSEMFIADRLNSKFLEWSPIFLGLLWSLAAVGRLHQLFPLCTAWTYVGLRALYIFLILRYGVQTDEMNKGLWLSTFPEYICILGMTLFVLPSLL
;
A
#
# COMPACT_ATOMS: atom_id res chain seq x y z
N MET A 1 -17.65 4.87 4.14
CA MET A 1 -19.08 5.29 4.03
C MET A 1 -19.28 6.80 3.79
N ARG A 2 -18.50 7.69 4.41
CA ARG A 2 -18.68 9.16 4.29
C ARG A 2 -18.43 9.70 2.87
N THR A 3 -17.41 9.21 2.16
CA THR A 3 -17.09 9.56 0.76
C THR A 3 -18.16 9.08 -0.23
N LYS A 4 -18.63 7.83 -0.13
CA LYS A 4 -19.77 7.34 -0.93
C LYS A 4 -21.03 8.19 -0.75
N ARG A 5 -21.36 8.56 0.49
CA ARG A 5 -22.52 9.44 0.79
C ARG A 5 -22.34 10.84 0.22
N LYS A 6 -21.13 11.41 0.28
CA LYS A 6 -20.81 12.71 -0.36
C LYS A 6 -20.90 12.64 -1.88
N GLY A 7 -20.36 11.59 -2.50
CA GLY A 7 -20.43 11.36 -3.95
C GLY A 7 -21.88 11.20 -4.44
N LEU A 8 -22.69 10.41 -3.73
CA LEU A 8 -24.12 10.27 -4.01
C LEU A 8 -24.89 11.59 -3.85
N ALA A 9 -24.58 12.37 -2.81
CA ALA A 9 -25.21 13.68 -2.61
C ALA A 9 -24.82 14.69 -3.70
N LYS A 10 -23.58 14.65 -4.18
CA LYS A 10 -23.09 15.49 -5.29
C LYS A 10 -23.75 15.10 -6.62
N ALA A 11 -23.76 13.81 -6.95
CA ALA A 11 -24.41 13.29 -8.15
C ALA A 11 -25.92 13.61 -8.16
N LYS A 12 -26.60 13.46 -7.02
CA LYS A 12 -28.02 13.84 -6.85
C LYS A 12 -28.26 15.34 -7.04
N LYS A 13 -27.34 16.21 -6.61
CA LYS A 13 -27.42 17.67 -6.87
C LYS A 13 -27.21 18.02 -8.34
N GLU A 14 -26.39 17.25 -9.04
CA GLU A 14 -26.07 17.45 -10.46
C GLU A 14 -27.05 16.74 -11.41
N GLY A 15 -28.06 16.03 -10.87
CA GLY A 15 -29.05 15.28 -11.65
C GLY A 15 -28.46 14.09 -12.42
N LYS A 16 -27.26 13.63 -12.05
CA LYS A 16 -26.54 12.53 -12.69
C LYS A 16 -26.55 11.29 -11.82
N GLU A 17 -26.52 10.11 -12.44
CA GLU A 17 -26.25 8.88 -11.70
C GLU A 17 -24.82 8.85 -11.17
N PHE A 18 -24.66 8.38 -9.93
CA PHE A 18 -23.33 8.25 -9.33
C PHE A 18 -22.59 7.10 -9.99
N ASN A 19 -21.59 7.42 -10.81
CA ASN A 19 -20.65 6.43 -11.33
C ASN A 19 -19.40 6.38 -10.44
N ARG A 20 -19.15 5.22 -9.82
CA ARG A 20 -17.99 4.99 -8.95
C ARG A 20 -16.67 5.17 -9.69
N TYR A 21 -16.62 4.73 -10.94
CA TYR A 21 -15.38 4.66 -11.74
C TYR A 21 -14.95 6.01 -12.31
N THR A 22 -15.85 7.01 -12.31
CA THR A 22 -15.52 8.39 -12.72
C THR A 22 -15.30 9.32 -11.52
N SER A 23 -15.50 8.84 -10.29
CA SER A 23 -15.30 9.62 -9.07
C SER A 23 -13.83 9.56 -8.62
N SER A 24 -13.14 10.70 -8.64
CA SER A 24 -11.74 10.82 -8.21
C SER A 24 -11.49 10.36 -6.77
N GLU A 25 -12.44 10.62 -5.86
CA GLU A 25 -12.36 10.18 -4.46
C GLU A 25 -12.43 8.65 -4.33
N MET A 26 -13.30 8.00 -5.12
CA MET A 26 -13.41 6.54 -5.15
C MET A 26 -12.19 5.91 -5.78
N PHE A 27 -11.66 6.52 -6.85
CA PHE A 27 -10.45 6.04 -7.52
C PHE A 27 -9.25 5.99 -6.58
N ILE A 28 -9.06 7.03 -5.75
CA ILE A 28 -8.01 7.06 -4.72
C ILE A 28 -8.19 5.92 -3.71
N ALA A 29 -9.41 5.75 -3.20
CA ALA A 29 -9.71 4.71 -2.22
C ALA A 29 -9.51 3.29 -2.78
N ASP A 30 -9.95 3.07 -4.02
CA ASP A 30 -9.81 1.78 -4.71
C ASP A 30 -8.33 1.48 -4.99
N ARG A 31 -7.54 2.49 -5.37
CA ARG A 31 -6.08 2.33 -5.55
C ARG A 31 -5.36 1.96 -4.26
N LEU A 32 -5.68 2.63 -3.15
CA LEU A 32 -5.11 2.32 -1.83
C LEU A 32 -5.45 0.89 -1.40
N ASN A 33 -6.72 0.48 -1.56
CA ASN A 33 -7.15 -0.86 -1.22
C ASN A 33 -6.49 -1.93 -2.10
N SER A 34 -6.42 -1.72 -3.42
CA SER A 34 -5.75 -2.68 -4.32
C SER A 34 -4.30 -2.87 -3.90
N LYS A 35 -3.57 -1.79 -3.64
CA LYS A 35 -2.17 -1.87 -3.20
C LYS A 35 -2.00 -2.53 -1.84
N PHE A 36 -2.90 -2.27 -0.90
CA PHE A 36 -2.88 -2.96 0.37
C PHE A 36 -3.11 -4.47 0.20
N LEU A 37 -4.11 -4.87 -0.58
CA LEU A 37 -4.45 -6.29 -0.78
C LEU A 37 -3.38 -7.06 -1.59
N GLU A 38 -2.74 -6.42 -2.56
CA GLU A 38 -1.64 -7.03 -3.33
C GLU A 38 -0.45 -7.40 -2.44
N TRP A 39 -0.07 -6.50 -1.53
CA TRP A 39 1.23 -6.59 -0.85
C TRP A 39 1.15 -7.03 0.61
N SER A 40 -0.01 -6.92 1.26
CA SER A 40 -0.18 -7.37 2.65
C SER A 40 0.04 -8.87 2.82
N PRO A 41 -0.49 -9.76 1.96
CA PRO A 41 -0.25 -11.20 2.09
C PRO A 41 1.22 -11.55 1.96
N ILE A 42 1.94 -10.91 1.02
CA ILE A 42 3.37 -11.13 0.79
C ILE A 42 4.17 -10.70 2.02
N PHE A 43 3.95 -9.48 2.50
CA PHE A 43 4.65 -8.96 3.66
C PHE A 43 4.37 -9.77 4.93
N LEU A 44 3.09 -10.05 5.21
CA LEU A 44 2.69 -10.82 6.39
C LEU A 44 3.23 -12.25 6.31
N GLY A 45 3.18 -12.89 5.14
CA GLY A 45 3.75 -14.23 4.94
C GLY A 45 5.24 -14.28 5.24
N LEU A 46 6.01 -13.29 4.78
CA LEU A 46 7.44 -13.18 5.08
C LEU A 46 7.70 -12.87 6.56
N LEU A 47 6.94 -11.95 7.15
CA LEU A 47 7.06 -11.57 8.56
C LEU A 47 6.81 -12.76 9.49
N TRP A 48 5.73 -13.51 9.24
CA TRP A 48 5.39 -14.71 10.00
C TRP A 48 6.39 -15.83 9.77
N SER A 49 6.90 -16.01 8.54
CA SER A 49 7.99 -16.96 8.28
C SER A 49 9.25 -16.62 9.07
N LEU A 50 9.66 -15.35 9.12
CA LEU A 50 10.79 -14.91 9.95
C LEU A 50 10.55 -15.13 11.44
N ALA A 51 9.32 -14.93 11.91
CA ALA A 51 8.94 -15.21 13.29
C ALA A 51 9.01 -16.71 13.61
N ALA A 52 8.50 -17.56 12.71
CA ALA A 52 8.46 -19.01 12.87
C ALA A 52 9.86 -19.63 12.93
N VAL A 53 10.80 -19.13 12.11
CA VAL A 53 12.20 -19.59 12.12
C VAL A 53 13.04 -18.85 13.19
N GLY A 54 12.41 -18.03 14.03
CA GLY A 54 13.08 -17.34 15.13
C GLY A 54 14.14 -16.34 14.68
N ARG A 55 14.01 -15.73 13.50
CA ARG A 55 14.98 -14.73 12.98
C ARG A 55 14.45 -13.30 13.00
N LEU A 56 13.17 -13.11 13.33
CA LEU A 56 12.55 -11.78 13.35
C LEU A 56 13.25 -10.79 14.31
N HIS A 57 13.82 -11.28 15.41
CA HIS A 57 14.51 -10.44 16.40
C HIS A 57 15.90 -9.96 15.94
N GLN A 58 16.40 -10.45 14.80
CA GLN A 58 17.64 -9.94 14.23
C GLN A 58 17.44 -8.48 13.77
N LEU A 59 18.46 -7.66 13.98
CA LEU A 59 18.44 -6.22 13.68
C LEU A 59 17.98 -5.93 12.25
N PHE A 60 18.52 -6.66 11.26
CA PHE A 60 18.21 -6.40 9.85
C PHE A 60 16.74 -6.74 9.48
N PRO A 61 16.22 -7.96 9.72
CA PRO A 61 14.80 -8.27 9.47
C PRO A 61 13.83 -7.34 10.21
N LEU A 62 14.13 -7.01 11.47
CA LEU A 62 13.30 -6.13 12.28
C LEU A 62 13.24 -4.72 11.70
N CYS A 63 14.40 -4.12 11.40
CA CYS A 63 14.47 -2.80 10.77
C CYS A 63 13.79 -2.79 9.41
N THR A 64 13.96 -3.84 8.61
CA THR A 64 13.37 -3.96 7.28
C THR A 64 11.84 -4.02 7.35
N ALA A 65 11.28 -4.79 8.31
CA ALA A 65 9.85 -4.87 8.54
C ALA A 65 9.24 -3.52 8.95
N TRP A 66 9.88 -2.82 9.89
CA TRP A 66 9.43 -1.49 10.31
C TRP A 66 9.56 -0.44 9.20
N THR A 67 10.65 -0.51 8.42
CA THR A 67 10.85 0.37 7.26
C THR A 67 9.74 0.18 6.23
N TYR A 68 9.37 -1.07 5.93
CA TYR A 68 8.25 -1.37 5.04
C TYR A 68 6.93 -0.76 5.55
N VAL A 69 6.62 -0.90 6.84
CA VAL A 69 5.40 -0.31 7.45
C VAL A 69 5.44 1.22 7.35
N GLY A 70 6.59 1.84 7.61
CA GLY A 70 6.77 3.29 7.49
C GLY A 70 6.56 3.79 6.06
N LEU A 71 7.14 3.10 5.08
CA LEU A 71 6.97 3.42 3.65
C LEU A 71 5.50 3.28 3.21
N ARG A 72 4.77 2.27 3.72
CA ARG A 72 3.33 2.11 3.47
C ARG A 72 2.51 3.26 4.04
N ALA A 73 2.82 3.70 5.26
CA ALA A 73 2.17 4.87 5.85
C ALA A 73 2.46 6.14 5.04
N LEU A 74 3.72 6.31 4.60
CA LEU A 74 4.12 7.41 3.72
C LEU A 74 3.37 7.36 2.37
N TYR A 75 3.23 6.19 1.76
CA TYR A 75 2.48 6.00 0.52
C TYR A 75 1.02 6.47 0.66
N ILE A 76 0.35 6.07 1.74
CA ILE A 76 -1.03 6.50 2.04
C ILE A 76 -1.08 8.03 2.15
N PHE A 77 -0.14 8.63 2.90
CA PHE A 77 -0.08 10.08 3.07
C PHE A 77 0.13 10.81 1.74
N LEU A 78 1.05 10.33 0.90
CA LEU A 78 1.36 10.92 -0.40
C LEU A 78 0.16 10.84 -1.35
N ILE A 79 -0.55 9.70 -1.39
CA ILE A 79 -1.78 9.56 -2.18
C ILE A 79 -2.87 10.51 -1.71
N LEU A 80 -3.09 10.63 -0.40
CA LEU A 80 -4.14 11.49 0.13
C LEU A 80 -3.83 12.97 -0.09
N ARG A 81 -2.54 13.36 -0.13
CA ARG A 81 -2.11 14.75 -0.29
C ARG A 81 -2.00 15.18 -1.75
N TYR A 82 -1.43 14.35 -2.61
CA TYR A 82 -1.13 14.69 -4.00
C TYR A 82 -2.06 14.04 -5.02
N GLY A 83 -2.94 13.12 -4.57
CA GLY A 83 -3.82 12.36 -5.44
C GLY A 83 -3.08 11.31 -6.27
N VAL A 84 -3.82 10.71 -7.19
CA VAL A 84 -3.28 9.75 -8.17
C VAL A 84 -3.34 10.40 -9.54
N GLN A 85 -2.20 10.85 -10.06
CA GLN A 85 -2.08 11.26 -11.45
C GLN A 85 -2.20 10.03 -12.36
N THR A 86 -3.08 10.11 -13.35
CA THR A 86 -3.40 9.00 -14.27
C THR A 86 -2.48 8.94 -15.49
N ASP A 87 -1.86 10.06 -15.87
CA ASP A 87 -1.10 10.18 -17.13
C ASP A 87 0.43 10.07 -16.98
N GLU A 88 0.98 10.24 -15.78
CA GLU A 88 2.44 10.19 -15.59
C GLU A 88 2.83 9.32 -14.40
N MET A 89 4.05 8.76 -14.49
CA MET A 89 4.69 8.06 -13.39
C MET A 89 4.82 9.01 -12.20
N ASN A 90 3.91 8.87 -11.22
CA ASN A 90 3.85 9.75 -10.07
C ASN A 90 5.11 9.57 -9.21
N LYS A 91 6.13 10.40 -9.48
CA LYS A 91 7.50 10.29 -8.93
C LYS A 91 7.49 10.24 -7.40
N GLY A 92 6.59 10.97 -6.76
CA GLY A 92 6.42 10.95 -5.30
C GLY A 92 5.97 9.57 -4.78
N LEU A 93 5.01 8.94 -5.45
CA LEU A 93 4.56 7.59 -5.08
C LEU A 93 5.65 6.54 -5.34
N TRP A 94 6.41 6.72 -6.41
CA TRP A 94 7.55 5.86 -6.73
C TRP A 94 8.61 5.87 -5.62
N LEU A 95 8.87 7.03 -5.01
CA LEU A 95 9.81 7.16 -3.90
C LEU A 95 9.42 6.31 -2.69
N SER A 96 8.12 6.17 -2.39
CA SER A 96 7.65 5.26 -1.34
C SER A 96 7.60 3.80 -1.79
N THR A 97 7.26 3.54 -3.06
CA THR A 97 6.99 2.16 -3.53
C THR A 97 8.27 1.39 -3.87
N PHE A 98 9.31 2.05 -4.39
CA PHE A 98 10.53 1.36 -4.80
C PHE A 98 11.33 0.79 -3.62
N PRO A 99 11.54 1.54 -2.51
CA PRO A 99 12.22 0.99 -1.34
C PRO A 99 11.41 -0.13 -0.65
N GLU A 100 10.08 -0.17 -0.79
CA GLU A 100 9.27 -1.29 -0.30
C GLU A 100 9.66 -2.61 -0.96
N TYR A 101 9.96 -2.60 -2.27
CA TYR A 101 10.41 -3.80 -2.98
C TYR A 101 11.76 -4.29 -2.46
N ILE A 102 12.67 -3.37 -2.13
CA ILE A 102 13.95 -3.71 -1.51
C ILE A 102 13.72 -4.35 -0.13
N CYS A 103 12.75 -3.86 0.64
CA CYS A 103 12.40 -4.44 1.93
C CYS A 103 11.87 -5.87 1.80
N ILE A 104 10.93 -6.09 0.87
CA ILE A 104 10.36 -7.43 0.59
C ILE A 104 11.45 -8.39 0.10
N LEU A 105 12.32 -7.95 -0.80
CA LEU A 105 13.44 -8.75 -1.29
C LEU A 105 14.41 -9.10 -0.16
N GLY A 106 14.77 -8.13 0.67
CA GLY A 106 15.63 -8.33 1.84
C GLY A 106 15.06 -9.34 2.83
N MET A 107 13.77 -9.23 3.16
CA MET A 107 13.09 -10.21 4.01
C MET A 107 13.06 -11.60 3.36
N THR A 108 12.82 -11.68 2.06
CA THR A 108 12.81 -12.95 1.31
C THR A 108 14.18 -13.64 1.37
N LEU A 109 15.27 -12.90 1.15
CA LEU A 109 16.64 -13.42 1.22
C LEU A 109 17.04 -13.90 2.62
N PHE A 110 16.41 -13.38 3.67
CA PHE A 110 16.61 -13.88 5.04
C PHE A 110 15.77 -15.12 5.36
N VAL A 111 14.57 -15.22 4.79
CA VAL A 111 13.67 -16.38 4.97
C VAL A 111 14.17 -17.59 4.19
N LEU A 112 14.49 -17.43 2.90
CA LEU A 112 14.73 -18.54 1.97
C LEU A 112 15.83 -19.52 2.44
N PRO A 113 17.02 -19.06 2.89
CA PRO A 113 18.08 -19.93 3.38
C PRO A 113 17.76 -20.57 4.74
N SER A 114 16.71 -20.13 5.41
CA SER A 114 16.29 -20.65 6.71
C SER A 114 15.21 -21.73 6.60
N LEU A 115 14.68 -21.95 5.38
CA LEU A 115 13.68 -22.98 5.06
C LEU A 115 14.28 -24.20 4.33
N LEU A 116 15.52 -24.08 3.83
CA LEU A 116 16.32 -25.15 3.25
C LEU A 116 17.21 -25.77 4.33
#